data_AF-A0A2N8RYZ8-F1
#
_entry.id   AF-A0A2N8RYZ8-F1
#
_cell.length_a   1.000
_cell.length_b   1.000
_cell.length_c   1.000
_cell.angle_alpha   90.00
_cell.angle_beta   90.00
_cell.angle_gamma   90.00
#
_symmetry.space_group_name_H-M   'P 1'
#
loop_
_entity.id
_entity.type
_entity.pdbx_description
1 polymer ?
#
loop_
_entity_poly.entity_id
_entity_poly.type
_entity_poly.pdbx_seq_one_letter_code
_entity_poly.pdbx_strand_id
1 'polypeptide(L)'
;MNFTTIQIIAFIGAVAAMAILYGIGFYEGLRKGKREAFDIGYQRGLHAHRHELVQARRDVDAAQHTLTMSRFHAAQALEANTAELDACRKHVADLQARCMTEDDANQLVAMADKLTLASNTFAGLGSHDQAEICRRLSNRARALFDRYWQTVPAMEVEVLA
;
A
#
# COMPACT_ATOMS: atom_id res chain seq x y z
N MET A 1 -50.83 69.20 62.00
CA MET A 1 -51.63 67.99 61.70
C MET A 1 -51.01 66.87 62.54
N ASN A 2 -51.65 66.49 63.65
CA ASN A 2 -51.04 65.56 64.61
C ASN A 2 -51.45 64.14 64.25
N PHE A 3 -50.50 63.37 63.71
CA PHE A 3 -50.69 61.94 63.46
C PHE A 3 -50.90 61.21 64.78
N THR A 4 -51.91 60.35 64.84
CA THR A 4 -52.17 59.53 66.02
C THR A 4 -51.18 58.37 66.08
N THR A 5 -50.67 58.05 67.26
CA THR A 5 -49.61 57.03 67.49
C THR A 5 -49.91 55.69 66.82
N ILE A 6 -51.19 55.32 66.74
CA ILE A 6 -51.67 54.08 66.10
C ILE A 6 -51.40 54.09 64.59
N GLN A 7 -51.57 55.22 63.90
CA GLN A 7 -51.31 55.33 62.45
C GLN A 7 -49.83 55.16 62.12
N ILE A 8 -48.94 55.67 62.98
CA ILE A 8 -47.49 55.55 62.80
C ILE A 8 -47.06 54.07 62.95
N ILE A 9 -47.55 53.37 63.98
CA ILE A 9 -47.24 51.96 64.20
C ILE A 9 -47.77 51.09 63.05
N ALA A 10 -49.00 51.34 62.59
CA ALA A 10 -49.57 50.61 61.46
C ALA A 10 -48.76 50.83 60.16
N PHE A 11 -48.29 52.04 59.92
CA PHE A 11 -47.47 52.36 58.74
C PHE A 11 -46.11 51.65 58.80
N ILE A 12 -45.44 51.65 59.96
CA ILE A 12 -44.17 50.94 60.16
C ILE A 12 -44.36 49.43 59.98
N GLY A 13 -45.45 48.86 60.51
CA GLY A 13 -45.78 47.44 60.34
C GLY A 13 -46.04 47.06 58.88
N ALA A 14 -46.75 47.90 58.14
CA ALA A 14 -47.02 47.68 56.72
C ALA A 14 -45.75 47.74 55.86
N VAL A 15 -44.87 48.71 56.12
CA VAL A 15 -43.58 48.84 55.42
C VAL A 15 -42.65 47.67 55.76
N ALA A 16 -42.61 47.22 57.01
CA ALA A 16 -41.83 46.06 57.42
C ALA A 16 -42.34 44.77 56.74
N ALA A 17 -43.66 44.56 56.66
CA ALA A 17 -44.24 43.41 55.97
C ALA A 17 -43.92 43.39 54.47
N MET A 18 -44.00 44.55 53.81
CA MET A 18 -43.62 44.72 52.40
C MET A 18 -42.13 44.39 52.17
N ALA A 19 -41.24 44.85 53.05
CA ALA A 19 -39.81 44.57 52.96
C ALA A 19 -39.50 43.07 53.10
N ILE A 20 -40.21 42.37 53.98
CA ILE A 20 -40.06 40.92 54.17
C ILE A 20 -40.52 40.16 52.92
N LEU A 21 -41.70 40.49 52.37
CA LEU A 21 -42.20 39.86 51.14
C LEU A 21 -41.28 40.09 49.95
N TYR A 22 -40.75 41.31 49.81
CA TYR A 22 -39.76 41.63 48.78
C TYR A 22 -38.47 40.80 48.96
N GLY A 23 -37.97 40.68 50.18
CA GLY A 23 -36.78 39.88 50.49
C GLY A 23 -36.95 38.39 50.16
N ILE A 24 -38.12 37.82 50.49
CA ILE A 24 -38.45 36.42 50.17
C ILE A 24 -38.51 36.23 48.65
N GLY A 25 -39.25 37.08 47.94
CA GLY A 25 -39.37 37.01 46.48
C GLY A 25 -38.02 37.18 45.76
N PHE A 26 -37.17 38.09 46.24
CA PHE A 26 -35.83 38.30 45.69
C PHE A 26 -34.92 37.08 45.91
N TYR A 27 -34.96 36.49 47.11
CA TYR A 27 -34.17 35.30 47.44
C TYR A 27 -34.61 34.06 46.64
N GLU A 28 -35.92 33.89 46.46
CA GLU A 28 -36.48 32.81 45.62
C GLU A 28 -36.11 33.00 44.14
N GLY A 29 -36.19 34.22 43.63
CA GLY A 29 -35.75 34.55 42.26
C GLY A 29 -34.28 34.23 42.02
N LEU A 30 -33.39 34.62 42.95
CA LEU A 30 -31.96 34.30 42.90
C LEU A 30 -31.69 32.78 42.92
N ARG A 31 -32.42 32.03 43.77
CA ARG A 31 -32.31 30.57 43.82
C ARG A 31 -32.77 29.90 42.53
N LYS A 32 -33.86 30.37 41.94
CA LYS A 32 -34.40 29.84 40.68
C LYS A 32 -33.44 30.09 39.52
N GLY A 33 -32.92 31.33 39.39
CA GLY A 33 -31.95 31.68 38.35
C GLY A 33 -30.65 30.87 38.43
N LYS A 34 -30.12 30.61 39.64
CA LYS A 34 -28.93 29.75 39.81
C LYS A 34 -29.19 28.30 39.39
N ARG A 35 -30.37 27.75 39.69
CA ARG A 35 -30.74 26.37 39.28
C ARG A 35 -30.90 26.27 37.77
N GLU A 36 -31.62 27.20 37.15
CA GLU A 36 -31.81 27.22 35.69
C GLU A 36 -30.49 27.37 34.94
N ALA A 37 -29.59 28.27 35.40
CA ALA A 37 -28.27 28.43 34.80
C ALA A 37 -27.41 27.16 34.95
N PHE A 38 -27.49 26.48 36.10
CA PHE A 38 -26.77 25.22 36.34
C PHE A 38 -27.30 24.09 35.44
N ASP A 39 -28.62 23.94 35.31
CA ASP A 39 -29.24 22.92 34.46
C ASP A 39 -28.94 23.16 32.97
N ILE A 40 -29.04 24.41 32.51
CA ILE A 40 -28.71 24.79 31.13
C ILE A 40 -27.22 24.54 30.84
N GLY A 41 -26.33 24.91 31.77
CA GLY A 41 -24.89 24.66 31.64
C GLY A 41 -24.56 23.18 31.62
N TYR A 42 -25.19 22.39 32.50
CA TYR A 42 -25.00 20.94 32.59
C TYR A 42 -25.49 20.23 31.33
N GLN A 43 -26.67 20.57 30.82
CA GLN A 43 -27.18 19.98 29.57
C GLN A 43 -26.31 20.38 28.38
N ARG A 44 -25.90 21.65 28.27
CA ARG A 44 -25.01 22.08 27.17
C ARG A 44 -23.66 21.36 27.22
N GLY A 45 -23.10 21.12 28.41
CA GLY A 45 -21.89 20.32 28.60
C GLY A 45 -22.06 18.86 28.17
N LEU A 46 -23.16 18.22 28.57
CA LEU A 46 -23.49 16.85 28.15
C LEU A 46 -23.68 16.73 26.62
N HIS A 47 -24.34 17.71 26.00
CA HIS A 47 -24.52 17.73 24.56
C HIS A 47 -23.20 17.93 23.83
N ALA A 48 -22.36 18.87 24.27
CA ALA A 48 -21.01 19.07 23.71
C ALA A 48 -20.17 17.79 23.81
N HIS A 49 -20.15 17.16 24.99
CA HIS A 49 -19.38 15.92 25.20
C HIS A 49 -19.90 14.76 24.35
N ARG A 50 -21.22 14.65 24.13
CA ARG A 50 -21.79 13.66 23.20
C ARG A 50 -21.39 13.94 21.75
N HIS A 51 -21.39 15.21 21.34
CA HIS A 51 -20.97 15.58 19.99
C HIS A 51 -19.50 15.25 19.73
N GLU A 52 -18.62 15.56 20.69
CA GLU A 52 -17.19 15.21 20.62
C GLU A 52 -16.98 13.69 20.53
N LEU A 53 -17.70 12.90 21.32
CA LEU A 53 -17.61 11.43 21.26
C LEU A 53 -18.08 10.85 19.92
N VAL A 54 -19.13 11.43 19.33
CA VAL A 54 -19.63 11.00 18.02
C VAL A 54 -18.64 11.37 16.92
N GLN A 55 -18.04 12.56 16.98
CA GLN A 55 -17.01 12.98 16.04
C GLN A 55 -15.77 12.08 16.14
N ALA A 56 -15.25 11.86 17.35
CA ALA A 56 -14.10 10.99 17.58
C ALA A 56 -14.34 9.56 17.07
N ARG A 57 -15.55 9.01 17.24
CA ARG A 57 -15.90 7.69 16.67
C ARG A 57 -15.89 7.70 15.15
N ARG A 58 -16.48 8.72 14.53
CA ARG A 58 -16.47 8.84 13.06
C ARG A 58 -15.06 8.96 12.50
N ASP A 59 -14.19 9.70 13.19
CA ASP A 59 -12.79 9.86 12.79
C ASP A 59 -12.03 8.53 12.90
N VAL A 60 -12.28 7.76 13.96
CA VAL A 60 -11.73 6.40 14.10
C VAL A 60 -12.26 5.48 13.01
N ASP A 61 -13.57 5.47 12.74
CA ASP A 61 -14.16 4.63 11.70
C ASP A 61 -13.62 5.00 10.31
N ALA A 62 -13.51 6.30 10.02
CA ALA A 62 -12.90 6.79 8.78
C ALA A 62 -11.43 6.38 8.66
N ALA A 63 -10.64 6.49 9.73
CA ALA A 63 -9.26 6.06 9.75
C ALA A 63 -9.12 4.53 9.59
N GLN A 64 -10.03 3.74 10.16
CA GLN A 64 -10.05 2.29 9.97
C GLN A 64 -10.40 1.91 8.54
N HIS A 65 -11.36 2.60 7.91
CA HIS A 65 -11.71 2.38 6.51
C HIS A 65 -10.55 2.71 5.57
N THR A 66 -9.85 3.84 5.78
CA THR A 66 -8.70 4.21 4.94
C THR A 66 -7.56 3.22 5.09
N LEU A 67 -7.26 2.75 6.30
CA LEU A 67 -6.26 1.70 6.55
C LEU A 67 -6.64 0.36 5.93
N THR A 68 -7.93 0.01 5.95
CA THR A 68 -8.42 -1.24 5.34
C THR A 68 -8.27 -1.19 3.83
N MET A 69 -8.62 -0.06 3.20
CA MET A 69 -8.43 0.14 1.77
C MET A 69 -6.96 0.15 1.38
N SER A 70 -6.08 0.82 2.14
CA SER A 70 -4.65 0.83 1.84
C SER A 70 -4.04 -0.57 1.93
N ARG A 71 -4.43 -1.37 2.93
CA ARG A 71 -4.02 -2.78 3.05
C ARG A 71 -4.51 -3.63 1.90
N PHE A 72 -5.75 -3.42 1.46
CA PHE A 72 -6.30 -4.12 0.30
C PHE A 72 -5.54 -3.77 -0.99
N HIS A 73 -5.29 -2.49 -1.25
CA HIS A 73 -4.49 -2.05 -2.39
C HIS A 73 -3.06 -2.58 -2.35
N ALA A 74 -2.43 -2.58 -1.17
CA ALA A 74 -1.10 -3.14 -1.00
C ALA A 74 -1.07 -4.65 -1.26
N ALA A 75 -2.08 -5.39 -0.78
CA ALA A 75 -2.21 -6.83 -1.04
C ALA A 75 -2.41 -7.13 -2.54
N GLN A 76 -3.29 -6.37 -3.20
CA GLN A 76 -3.53 -6.52 -4.64
C GLN A 76 -2.28 -6.19 -5.47
N ALA A 77 -1.52 -5.16 -5.09
CA ALA A 77 -0.27 -4.81 -5.74
C ALA A 77 0.79 -5.91 -5.55
N LEU A 78 0.87 -6.52 -4.36
CA LEU A 78 1.74 -7.66 -4.10
C LEU A 78 1.35 -8.87 -4.96
N GLU A 79 0.06 -9.18 -5.06
CA GLU A 79 -0.44 -10.28 -5.89
C GLU A 79 -0.08 -10.07 -7.37
N ALA A 80 -0.32 -8.87 -7.91
CA ALA A 80 0.06 -8.51 -9.28
C ALA A 80 1.57 -8.66 -9.51
N ASN A 81 2.40 -8.11 -8.61
CA ASN A 81 3.85 -8.22 -8.70
C ASN A 81 4.33 -9.67 -8.63
N THR A 82 3.70 -10.52 -7.80
CA THR A 82 4.07 -11.94 -7.72
C THR A 82 3.70 -12.70 -8.99
N ALA A 83 2.55 -12.39 -9.60
CA ALA A 83 2.13 -12.99 -10.86
C ALA A 83 3.09 -12.61 -12.01
N GLU A 84 3.51 -11.35 -12.06
CA GLU A 84 4.51 -10.86 -13.02
C GLU A 84 5.88 -11.52 -12.81
N LEU A 85 6.33 -11.64 -11.55
CA LEU A 85 7.58 -12.32 -11.20
C LEU A 85 7.56 -13.78 -11.65
N ASP A 86 6.46 -14.50 -11.42
CA ASP A 86 6.33 -15.90 -11.82
C ASP A 86 6.27 -16.06 -13.34
N ALA A 87 5.62 -15.13 -14.05
CA ALA A 87 5.64 -15.09 -15.51
C ALA A 87 7.06 -14.85 -16.04
N CYS A 88 7.79 -13.91 -15.46
CA CYS A 88 9.18 -13.61 -15.82
C CYS A 88 10.09 -14.82 -15.55
N ARG A 89 9.96 -15.47 -14.39
CA ARG A 89 10.71 -16.70 -14.06
C ARG A 89 10.46 -17.83 -15.05
N LYS A 90 9.20 -18.05 -15.44
CA LYS A 90 8.85 -19.03 -16.48
C LYS A 90 9.48 -18.67 -17.82
N HIS A 91 9.47 -17.40 -18.19
CA HIS A 91 10.07 -16.94 -19.43
C HIS A 91 11.60 -17.12 -19.43
N VAL A 92 12.27 -16.77 -18.34
CA VAL A 92 13.72 -17.01 -18.16
C VAL A 92 14.03 -18.50 -18.22
N ALA A 93 13.24 -19.37 -17.58
CA ALA A 93 13.45 -20.81 -17.64
C ALA A 93 13.28 -21.39 -19.06
N ASP A 94 12.29 -20.92 -19.83
CA ASP A 94 12.11 -21.30 -21.23
C ASP A 94 13.27 -20.81 -22.11
N LEU A 95 13.76 -19.59 -21.90
CA LEU A 95 14.93 -19.06 -22.60
C LEU A 95 16.21 -19.83 -22.25
N GLN A 96 16.41 -20.16 -20.96
CA GLN A 96 17.53 -20.97 -20.50
C GLN A 96 17.51 -22.38 -21.12
N ALA A 97 16.33 -23.01 -21.19
CA ALA A 97 16.18 -24.33 -21.81
C ALA A 97 16.47 -24.33 -23.32
N ARG A 98 16.38 -23.18 -23.99
CA ARG A 98 16.69 -23.01 -25.42
C ARG A 98 18.10 -22.50 -25.68
N CYS A 99 18.80 -22.07 -24.64
CA CYS A 99 20.16 -21.56 -24.77
C CYS A 99 21.12 -22.73 -25.05
N MET A 100 22.07 -22.53 -25.96
CA MET A 100 23.14 -23.50 -26.16
C MET A 100 23.93 -23.67 -24.87
N THR A 101 24.10 -24.91 -24.43
CA THR A 101 24.95 -25.24 -23.29
C THR A 101 26.41 -25.41 -23.74
N GLU A 102 27.32 -25.47 -22.77
CA GLU A 102 28.73 -25.76 -23.04
C GLU A 102 28.88 -27.17 -23.67
N ASP A 103 28.06 -28.13 -23.24
CA ASP A 103 28.05 -29.46 -23.82
C ASP A 103 27.60 -29.43 -25.29
N ASP A 104 26.57 -28.66 -25.62
CA ASP A 104 26.13 -28.47 -27.02
C ASP A 104 27.24 -27.87 -27.88
N ALA A 105 28.00 -26.90 -27.34
CA ALA A 105 29.14 -26.31 -28.02
C ALA A 105 30.26 -27.35 -28.26
N ASN A 106 30.57 -28.18 -27.28
CA ASN A 106 31.53 -29.27 -27.42
C ASN A 106 31.08 -30.31 -28.46
N GLN A 107 29.78 -30.64 -28.49
CA GLN A 107 29.20 -31.53 -29.49
C GLN A 107 29.31 -30.95 -30.91
N LEU A 108 29.15 -29.64 -31.09
CA LEU A 108 29.34 -28.97 -32.39
C LEU A 108 30.77 -29.13 -32.94
N VAL A 109 31.78 -29.05 -32.08
CA VAL A 109 33.18 -29.29 -32.49
C VAL A 109 33.37 -30.75 -32.91
N ALA A 110 32.86 -31.70 -32.12
CA ALA A 110 32.93 -33.12 -32.46
C ALA A 110 32.21 -33.43 -33.78
N MET A 111 31.07 -32.78 -34.05
CA MET A 111 30.38 -32.87 -35.35
C MET A 111 31.22 -32.28 -36.48
N ALA A 112 31.84 -31.12 -36.26
CA ALA A 112 32.69 -30.48 -37.27
C ALA A 112 33.88 -31.36 -37.67
N ASP A 113 34.49 -32.06 -36.72
CA ASP A 113 35.61 -32.97 -36.99
C ASP A 113 35.17 -34.22 -37.75
N LYS A 114 34.02 -34.81 -37.37
CA LYS A 114 33.41 -35.92 -38.13
C LYS A 114 33.04 -35.50 -39.55
N LEU A 115 32.51 -34.30 -39.75
CA LEU A 115 32.19 -33.75 -41.07
C LEU A 115 33.45 -33.47 -41.89
N THR A 116 34.55 -33.06 -41.26
CA THR A 116 35.84 -32.89 -41.93
C THR A 116 36.36 -34.24 -42.42
N LEU A 117 36.31 -35.26 -41.57
CA LEU A 117 36.68 -36.63 -41.96
C LEU A 117 35.81 -37.15 -43.10
N ALA A 118 34.49 -37.01 -43.00
CA ALA A 118 33.55 -37.42 -44.05
C ALA A 118 33.82 -36.69 -45.38
N SER A 119 34.13 -35.39 -45.33
CA SER A 119 34.49 -34.62 -46.52
C SER A 119 35.73 -35.19 -47.22
N ASN A 120 36.78 -35.52 -46.45
CA ASN A 120 38.00 -36.09 -46.99
C ASN A 120 37.75 -37.48 -47.61
N THR A 121 36.89 -38.29 -46.98
CA THR A 121 36.47 -39.58 -47.52
C THR A 121 35.70 -39.42 -48.84
N PHE A 122 34.71 -38.52 -48.91
CA PHE A 122 33.95 -38.28 -50.15
C PHE A 122 34.83 -37.73 -51.26
N ALA A 123 35.80 -36.87 -50.94
CA ALA A 123 36.78 -36.37 -51.90
C ALA A 123 37.65 -37.52 -52.45
N GLY A 124 38.08 -38.45 -51.58
CA GLY A 124 38.82 -39.65 -51.98
C GLY A 124 38.02 -40.63 -52.84
N LEU A 125 36.68 -40.65 -52.69
CA LEU A 125 35.76 -41.46 -53.48
C LEU A 125 35.29 -40.78 -54.78
N GLY A 126 35.80 -39.59 -55.11
CA GLY A 126 35.40 -38.83 -56.30
C GLY A 126 34.02 -38.15 -56.20
N SER A 127 33.40 -38.14 -55.02
CA SER A 127 32.11 -37.47 -54.78
C SER A 127 32.33 -36.04 -54.28
N HIS A 128 32.72 -35.16 -55.20
CA HIS A 128 33.13 -33.79 -54.86
C HIS A 128 32.02 -32.93 -54.27
N ASP A 129 30.77 -33.08 -54.73
CA ASP A 129 29.62 -32.32 -54.21
C ASP A 129 29.37 -32.62 -52.73
N GLN A 130 29.42 -33.92 -52.36
CA GLN A 130 29.24 -34.35 -50.97
C GLN A 130 30.41 -33.88 -50.10
N ALA A 131 31.63 -33.93 -50.64
CA ALA A 131 32.80 -33.40 -49.95
C ALA A 131 32.66 -31.89 -49.66
N GLU A 132 32.15 -31.12 -50.60
CA GLU A 132 31.94 -29.67 -50.43
C GLU A 132 30.82 -29.36 -49.43
N ILE A 133 29.70 -30.11 -49.47
CA ILE A 133 28.61 -29.97 -48.49
C ILE A 133 29.13 -30.26 -47.07
N CYS A 134 29.88 -31.35 -46.88
CA CYS A 134 30.47 -31.68 -45.59
C CYS A 134 31.43 -30.60 -45.08
N ARG A 135 32.26 -30.01 -45.95
CA ARG A 135 33.14 -28.86 -45.59
C ARG A 135 32.33 -27.64 -45.15
N ARG A 136 31.28 -27.30 -45.90
CA ARG A 136 30.41 -26.16 -45.58
C ARG A 136 29.72 -26.35 -44.23
N LEU A 137 29.21 -27.55 -43.95
CA LEU A 137 28.59 -27.87 -42.65
C LEU A 137 29.60 -27.84 -41.51
N SER A 138 30.82 -28.38 -41.71
CA SER A 138 31.89 -28.33 -40.71
C SER A 138 32.27 -26.89 -40.33
N ASN A 139 32.48 -26.04 -41.33
CA ASN A 139 32.80 -24.63 -41.11
C ASN A 139 31.67 -23.90 -40.37
N ARG A 140 30.41 -24.24 -40.65
CA ARG A 140 29.25 -23.63 -39.99
C ARG A 140 29.11 -24.08 -38.55
N ALA A 141 29.40 -25.35 -38.25
CA ALA A 141 29.43 -25.86 -36.88
C ALA A 141 30.54 -25.18 -36.05
N ARG A 142 31.74 -24.99 -36.61
CA ARG A 142 32.83 -24.25 -35.95
C ARG A 142 32.48 -22.78 -35.73
N ALA A 143 31.85 -22.13 -36.70
CA ALA A 143 31.40 -20.75 -36.53
C ALA A 143 30.34 -20.59 -35.42
N LEU A 144 29.49 -21.61 -35.19
CA LEU A 144 28.54 -21.61 -34.07
C LEU A 144 29.23 -21.81 -32.72
N PHE A 145 30.23 -22.70 -32.67
CA PHE A 145 31.07 -22.89 -31.49
C PHE A 145 31.83 -21.61 -31.11
N ASP A 146 32.49 -20.96 -32.08
CA ASP A 146 33.24 -19.72 -31.83
C ASP A 146 32.31 -18.60 -31.33
N ARG A 147 31.11 -18.50 -31.90
CA ARG A 147 30.08 -17.55 -31.44
C ARG A 147 29.67 -17.78 -30.00
N TYR A 148 29.44 -19.04 -29.61
CA TYR A 148 29.11 -19.37 -28.23
C TYR A 148 30.18 -18.84 -27.27
N TRP A 149 31.45 -19.18 -27.50
CA TRP A 149 32.56 -18.78 -26.62
C TRP A 149 32.84 -17.27 -26.61
N GLN A 150 32.49 -16.56 -27.68
CA GLN A 150 32.55 -15.09 -27.73
C GLN A 150 31.42 -14.42 -26.93
N THR A 151 30.26 -15.08 -26.82
CA THR A 151 29.09 -14.57 -26.09
C THR A 151 29.07 -14.93 -24.61
N VAL A 152 29.71 -16.03 -24.20
CA VAL A 152 29.83 -16.46 -22.79
C VAL A 152 30.42 -15.37 -21.87
N PRO A 153 31.58 -14.73 -22.17
CA PRO A 153 32.14 -13.71 -21.29
C PRO A 153 31.30 -12.43 -21.20
N ALA A 154 30.38 -12.17 -22.14
CA ALA A 154 29.46 -11.03 -22.07
C ALA A 154 28.28 -11.31 -21.12
N MET A 155 27.80 -12.55 -21.04
CA MET A 155 26.68 -12.93 -20.17
C MET A 155 27.06 -12.97 -18.69
N GLU A 156 28.29 -13.36 -18.33
CA GLU A 156 28.74 -13.39 -16.93
C GLU A 156 28.82 -11.98 -16.31
N VAL A 157 29.08 -10.95 -17.11
CA VAL A 157 29.20 -9.56 -16.65
C VAL A 157 27.84 -8.91 -16.41
N GLU A 158 26.81 -9.23 -17.21
CA GLU A 158 25.45 -8.73 -17.00
C GLU A 158 24.72 -9.38 -15.82
N VAL A 159 25.08 -10.60 -15.44
CA VAL A 159 24.47 -11.29 -14.28
C VAL A 159 25.02 -10.79 -12.93
N LEU A 160 26.19 -10.14 -12.92
CA LEU A 160 26.87 -9.62 -11.72
C LEU A 160 26.71 -8.10 -11.50
N ALA A 161 26.01 -7.39 -12.39
CA ALA A 161 25.72 -5.95 -12.29
C ALA A 161 24.27 -5.69 -11.86
#